data_AF-A0A840CNX1-F1
#
_entry.id   AF-A0A840CNX1-F1
#
_cell.length_a   1.000
_cell.length_b   1.000
_cell.length_c   1.000
_cell.angle_alpha   90.00
_cell.angle_beta   90.00
_cell.angle_gamma   90.00
#
_symmetry.space_group_name_H-M   'P 1'
#
loop_
_entity.id
_entity.type
_entity.pdbx_description
1 polymer ?
#
loop_
_entity_poly.entity_id
_entity_poly.type
_entity_poly.pdbx_seq_one_letter_code
_entity_poly.pdbx_strand_id
1 'polypeptide(L)'
;MADNDNENRCPLCGKPVHEGETFCRDCQEIAQNAYPDELLTHQELEEILEEEGEELLEEEQETVVEDNPVAAADIESSKTKNGKGLYIFFGVCLGLLIAVGIYSSLSFVEKKNREGTESNYWNQCIEENTPLAYSKYLVQYPDGKYSDEAQSRIRELREGERKEWETLRNTNNVDALFTFLRDHPETPYAREITLVIDSLSWITTSNENTAASYLAYLENVKLGRYSGEYEIKAKERYDYLSQLKPVEGEDLKEVKAVLDNFFKSLSSLNDKSFAKTIPDTIDKFYSSNGKTPKAVIDSLKTDLKNRKIKSVAYTYTSDSLDVIQDNKGIYFISVPVVEEFTYRDRKKKKDAIKYKVKIELTDKKLIRSISKIQ
;
A
#
# COMPACT_ATOMS: atom_id res chain seq x y z
N MET A 1 -34.40 28.12 -20.70
CA MET A 1 -34.06 29.20 -19.75
C MET A 1 -34.73 28.84 -18.45
N ALA A 2 -34.05 28.01 -17.67
CA ALA A 2 -34.40 27.64 -16.31
C ALA A 2 -33.09 27.76 -15.52
N ASP A 3 -33.18 28.43 -14.38
CA ASP A 3 -32.08 28.98 -13.59
C ASP A 3 -31.09 27.90 -13.12
N ASN A 4 -29.82 28.10 -13.43
CA ASN A 4 -28.68 27.33 -12.93
C ASN A 4 -28.15 27.97 -11.65
N ASP A 5 -28.99 28.11 -10.63
CA ASP A 5 -28.68 28.81 -9.38
C ASP A 5 -28.12 27.87 -8.29
N ASN A 6 -27.79 26.61 -8.64
CA ASN A 6 -27.35 25.60 -7.67
C ASN A 6 -25.85 25.22 -7.75
N GLU A 7 -25.08 25.81 -8.69
CA GLU A 7 -23.67 25.41 -8.88
C GLU A 7 -22.66 26.15 -7.99
N ASN A 8 -23.06 27.19 -7.25
CA ASN A 8 -22.14 27.99 -6.43
C ASN A 8 -22.40 27.86 -4.93
N ARG A 9 -22.51 26.64 -4.40
CA ARG A 9 -22.59 26.39 -2.94
C ARG A 9 -21.49 25.45 -2.46
N CYS A 10 -20.90 25.80 -1.33
CA CYS A 10 -19.84 25.05 -0.68
C CYS A 10 -20.36 23.69 -0.24
N PRO A 11 -19.74 22.57 -0.64
CA PRO A 11 -20.22 21.23 -0.33
C PRO A 11 -20.10 20.90 1.17
N LEU A 12 -19.25 21.61 1.91
CA LEU A 12 -19.07 21.40 3.36
C LEU A 12 -20.08 22.13 4.24
N CYS A 13 -20.67 23.23 3.78
CA CYS A 13 -21.52 24.08 4.64
C CYS A 13 -22.69 24.77 3.93
N GLY A 14 -22.87 24.55 2.63
CA GLY A 14 -23.98 25.09 1.83
C GLY A 14 -23.94 26.60 1.60
N LYS A 15 -22.92 27.32 2.10
CA LYS A 15 -22.72 28.77 1.87
C LYS A 15 -22.27 29.04 0.43
N PRO A 16 -22.59 30.21 -0.16
CA PRO A 16 -22.16 30.51 -1.51
C PRO A 16 -20.62 30.57 -1.64
N VAL A 17 -20.10 30.05 -2.75
CA VAL A 17 -18.66 30.08 -3.09
C VAL A 17 -18.36 31.20 -4.10
N HIS A 18 -17.12 31.69 -4.12
CA HIS A 18 -16.67 32.61 -5.16
C HIS A 18 -16.47 31.87 -6.49
N GLU A 19 -16.64 32.59 -7.59
CA GLU A 19 -16.59 32.05 -8.95
C GLU A 19 -15.21 31.41 -9.22
N GLY A 20 -15.18 30.08 -9.40
CA GLY A 20 -13.96 29.28 -9.59
C GLY A 20 -13.37 28.64 -8.33
N GLU A 21 -14.00 28.77 -7.16
CA GLU A 21 -13.59 28.12 -5.90
C GLU A 21 -14.54 26.98 -5.50
N THR A 22 -14.00 25.82 -5.12
CA THR A 22 -14.81 24.64 -4.72
C THR A 22 -15.36 24.73 -3.30
N PHE A 23 -14.66 25.43 -2.39
CA PHE A 23 -15.05 25.58 -0.98
C PHE A 23 -15.12 27.06 -0.62
N CYS A 24 -16.03 27.42 0.31
CA CYS A 24 -16.08 28.81 0.78
C CYS A 24 -14.85 29.12 1.64
N ARG A 25 -14.53 30.41 1.78
CA ARG A 25 -13.35 30.88 2.50
C ARG A 25 -13.22 30.37 3.94
N ASP A 26 -14.35 30.11 4.61
CA ASP A 26 -14.38 29.54 5.97
C ASP A 26 -14.03 28.04 6.00
N CYS A 27 -14.35 27.32 4.92
CA CYS A 27 -14.14 25.88 4.80
C CYS A 27 -12.90 25.51 3.99
N GLN A 28 -12.23 26.49 3.40
CA GLN A 28 -11.03 26.31 2.59
C GLN A 28 -9.86 25.79 3.42
N GLU A 29 -9.71 26.28 4.65
CA GLU A 29 -8.71 25.77 5.60
C GLU A 29 -9.05 24.35 6.06
N ILE A 30 -10.34 23.97 6.09
CA ILE A 30 -10.78 22.62 6.42
C ILE A 30 -10.44 21.67 5.25
N ALA A 31 -10.70 22.07 4.01
CA ALA A 31 -10.40 21.29 2.82
C ALA A 31 -8.87 21.12 2.58
N GLN A 32 -8.09 22.19 2.77
CA GLN A 32 -6.62 22.17 2.63
C GLN A 32 -5.92 21.36 3.73
N ASN A 33 -6.53 21.25 4.91
CA ASN A 33 -6.02 20.43 6.01
C ASN A 33 -6.61 19.01 6.04
N ALA A 34 -7.67 18.75 5.27
CA ALA A 34 -8.26 17.42 5.09
C ALA A 34 -7.50 16.58 4.05
N TYR A 35 -6.92 17.23 3.02
CA TYR A 35 -6.15 16.56 1.97
C TYR A 35 -4.88 17.36 1.67
N PRO A 36 -3.68 16.75 1.68
CA PRO A 36 -2.49 17.43 1.20
C PRO A 36 -2.67 17.79 -0.29
N ASP A 37 -2.19 18.97 -0.70
CA ASP A 37 -2.32 19.58 -2.03
C ASP A 37 -1.96 18.65 -3.23
N GLU A 38 -1.34 17.50 -2.99
CA GLU A 38 -1.03 16.47 -4.00
C GLU A 38 -2.20 15.55 -4.39
N LEU A 39 -3.33 15.56 -3.67
CA LEU A 39 -4.46 14.64 -3.87
C LEU A 39 -5.65 15.19 -4.67
N LEU A 40 -5.58 16.44 -5.16
CA LEU A 40 -6.69 17.06 -5.89
C LEU A 40 -6.42 17.12 -7.39
N THR A 41 -6.53 15.96 -8.07
CA THR A 41 -6.91 15.96 -9.48
C THR A 41 -8.40 15.69 -9.58
N HIS A 42 -9.13 16.58 -10.27
CA HIS A 42 -10.59 16.68 -10.38
C HIS A 42 -11.35 15.38 -10.72
N GLN A 43 -10.66 14.32 -11.13
CA GLN A 43 -11.25 13.11 -11.68
C GLN A 43 -11.59 12.04 -10.62
N GLU A 44 -10.92 12.04 -9.45
CA GLU A 44 -11.14 11.03 -8.39
C GLU A 44 -12.26 11.43 -7.40
N LEU A 45 -12.68 12.70 -7.40
CA LEU A 45 -13.73 13.20 -6.50
C LEU A 45 -15.16 12.90 -7.00
N GLU A 46 -15.37 12.84 -8.32
CA GLU A 46 -16.68 12.54 -8.92
C GLU A 46 -17.07 11.06 -8.69
N GLU A 47 -16.10 10.15 -8.69
CA GLU A 47 -16.33 8.70 -8.56
C GLU A 47 -16.74 8.31 -7.12
N ILE A 48 -16.24 9.01 -6.10
CA ILE A 48 -16.59 8.79 -4.68
C ILE A 48 -18.00 9.32 -4.36
N LEU A 49 -18.42 10.42 -5.02
CA LEU A 49 -19.72 11.05 -4.77
C LEU A 49 -20.89 10.30 -5.42
N GLU A 50 -20.64 9.51 -6.48
CA GLU A 50 -21.66 8.67 -7.11
C GLU A 50 -21.97 7.42 -6.26
N GLU A 51 -20.97 6.79 -5.61
CA GLU A 51 -21.18 5.61 -4.76
C GLU A 51 -21.90 5.95 -3.43
N GLU A 52 -21.59 7.09 -2.80
CA GLU A 52 -22.24 7.50 -1.53
C GLU A 52 -23.65 8.10 -1.74
N GLY A 53 -23.96 8.59 -2.95
CA GLY A 53 -25.26 9.16 -3.29
C GLY A 53 -26.37 8.12 -3.49
N GLU A 54 -26.04 6.90 -3.93
CA GLU A 54 -27.01 5.82 -4.11
C GLU A 54 -27.44 5.18 -2.78
N GLU A 55 -26.58 5.16 -1.77
CA GLU A 55 -26.86 4.54 -0.46
C GLU A 55 -27.83 5.37 0.40
N LEU A 56 -27.91 6.68 0.18
CA LEU A 56 -28.79 7.61 0.92
C LEU A 56 -30.22 7.70 0.37
N LEU A 57 -30.49 7.20 -0.85
CA LEU A 57 -31.81 7.29 -1.50
C LEU A 57 -32.74 6.12 -1.14
N GLU A 58 -32.23 5.01 -0.60
CA GLU A 58 -33.05 3.85 -0.23
C GLU A 58 -33.76 4.00 1.14
N GLU A 59 -33.32 4.90 2.03
CA GLU A 59 -33.89 5.03 3.39
C GLU A 59 -35.10 5.99 3.52
N GLU A 60 -35.42 6.82 2.51
CA GLU A 60 -36.49 7.84 2.62
C GLU A 60 -37.90 7.39 2.18
N GLN A 61 -38.11 6.16 1.72
CA GLN A 61 -39.43 5.68 1.24
C GLN A 61 -40.14 4.72 2.19
N GLU A 62 -40.33 5.06 3.47
CA GLU A 62 -41.40 4.43 4.26
C GLU A 62 -41.86 5.32 5.42
N THR A 63 -42.87 6.17 5.18
CA THR A 63 -43.94 6.47 6.15
C THR A 63 -45.06 7.29 5.49
N VAL A 64 -46.20 6.62 5.24
CA VAL A 64 -47.48 7.22 4.83
C VAL A 64 -48.46 7.05 5.99
N VAL A 65 -49.03 8.14 6.52
CA VAL A 65 -50.24 8.15 7.37
C VAL A 65 -51.00 9.46 7.11
N GLU A 66 -52.00 9.44 6.22
CA GLU A 66 -53.46 9.43 6.51
C GLU A 66 -54.04 10.78 6.99
N ASP A 67 -54.55 11.55 6.03
CA ASP A 67 -55.50 12.65 6.19
C ASP A 67 -56.93 12.11 6.34
N ASN A 68 -57.71 12.67 7.27
CA ASN A 68 -59.15 12.81 7.06
C ASN A 68 -59.78 13.95 7.88
N PRO A 69 -60.80 14.65 7.35
CA PRO A 69 -61.22 15.97 7.81
C PRO A 69 -62.43 15.93 8.75
N VAL A 70 -62.59 16.96 9.59
CA VAL A 70 -63.86 17.21 10.28
C VAL A 70 -64.27 18.69 10.18
N ALA A 71 -65.30 18.87 9.35
CA ALA A 71 -66.46 19.77 9.43
C ALA A 71 -66.35 21.16 10.09
N ALA A 72 -66.75 22.14 9.29
CA ALA A 72 -67.12 23.51 9.65
C ALA A 72 -68.39 23.58 10.52
N ALA A 73 -68.45 24.61 11.37
CA ALA A 73 -69.69 25.17 11.88
C ALA A 73 -69.55 26.70 12.02
N ASP A 74 -70.32 27.42 11.21
CA ASP A 74 -70.57 28.85 11.33
C ASP A 74 -71.45 29.13 12.56
N ILE A 75 -71.12 30.16 13.34
CA ILE A 75 -72.12 30.98 14.05
C ILE A 75 -71.68 32.44 13.99
N GLU A 76 -72.44 33.24 13.24
CA GLU A 76 -72.44 34.69 13.28
C GLU A 76 -72.73 35.22 14.70
N SER A 77 -72.05 36.30 15.10
CA SER A 77 -72.60 37.18 16.12
C SER A 77 -72.30 38.64 15.79
N SER A 78 -73.40 39.39 15.83
CA SER A 78 -73.65 40.76 15.43
C SER A 78 -72.77 41.84 16.05
N LYS A 79 -72.53 42.90 15.27
CA LYS A 79 -72.10 44.24 15.72
C LYS A 79 -73.11 44.87 16.67
N THR A 80 -72.63 45.48 17.75
CA THR A 80 -73.20 46.72 18.30
C THR A 80 -72.10 47.68 18.77
N LYS A 81 -72.37 48.97 18.54
CA LYS A 81 -71.47 50.11 18.61
C LYS A 81 -71.32 50.70 20.04
N ASN A 82 -70.21 51.44 20.18
CA ASN A 82 -69.97 52.66 20.96
C ASN A 82 -69.32 52.57 22.35
N GLY A 83 -68.18 53.27 22.44
CA GLY A 83 -67.71 53.97 23.63
C GLY A 83 -66.65 53.22 24.44
N LYS A 84 -65.37 53.38 24.07
CA LYS A 84 -64.15 53.33 24.92
C LYS A 84 -62.89 53.17 24.06
N GLY A 85 -62.53 54.21 23.31
CA GLY A 85 -61.36 54.24 22.41
C GLY A 85 -59.99 54.15 23.10
N LEU A 86 -59.94 54.05 24.43
CA LEU A 86 -58.70 53.86 25.19
C LEU A 86 -58.50 52.39 25.61
N TYR A 87 -59.56 51.71 26.08
CA TYR A 87 -59.48 50.35 26.61
C TYR A 87 -59.34 49.26 25.54
N ILE A 88 -59.83 49.51 24.31
CA ILE A 88 -59.64 48.60 23.17
C ILE A 88 -58.17 48.61 22.74
N PHE A 89 -57.52 49.78 22.75
CA PHE A 89 -56.08 49.91 22.48
C PHE A 89 -55.25 49.22 23.58
N PHE A 90 -55.59 49.42 24.85
CA PHE A 90 -54.96 48.69 25.97
C PHE A 90 -55.19 47.17 25.89
N GLY A 91 -56.38 46.71 25.48
CA GLY A 91 -56.68 45.29 25.32
C GLY A 91 -55.95 44.62 24.14
N VAL A 92 -55.82 45.31 23.01
CA VAL A 92 -55.03 44.84 21.86
C VAL A 92 -53.53 44.84 22.17
N CYS A 93 -53.02 45.87 22.84
CA CYS A 93 -51.62 45.89 23.31
C CYS A 93 -51.35 44.77 24.33
N LEU A 94 -52.29 44.51 25.25
CA LEU A 94 -52.15 43.41 26.22
C LEU A 94 -52.20 42.04 25.54
N GLY A 95 -53.09 41.86 24.54
CA GLY A 95 -53.15 40.64 23.73
C GLY A 95 -51.88 40.42 22.89
N LEU A 96 -51.30 41.48 22.32
CA LEU A 96 -50.02 41.41 21.60
C LEU A 96 -48.84 41.11 22.54
N LEU A 97 -48.81 41.68 23.74
CA LEU A 97 -47.77 41.37 24.74
C LEU A 97 -47.86 39.91 25.22
N ILE A 98 -49.07 39.38 25.40
CA ILE A 98 -49.27 37.97 25.76
C ILE A 98 -48.90 37.07 24.59
N ALA A 99 -49.26 37.42 23.34
CA ALA A 99 -48.86 36.66 22.16
C ALA A 99 -47.34 36.65 21.95
N VAL A 100 -46.65 37.79 22.16
CA VAL A 100 -45.19 37.87 22.16
C VAL A 100 -44.59 37.06 23.32
N GLY A 101 -45.21 37.08 24.51
CA GLY A 101 -44.81 36.26 25.66
C GLY A 101 -44.95 34.75 25.41
N ILE A 102 -46.01 34.32 24.75
CA ILE A 102 -46.25 32.91 24.40
C ILE A 102 -45.29 32.47 23.28
N TYR A 103 -45.09 33.29 22.24
CA TYR A 103 -44.14 33.02 21.16
C TYR A 103 -42.69 32.96 21.67
N SER A 104 -42.29 33.89 22.53
CA SER A 104 -40.97 33.86 23.20
C SER A 104 -40.84 32.67 24.16
N SER A 105 -41.90 32.25 24.84
CA SER A 105 -41.89 31.05 25.69
C SER A 105 -41.77 29.75 24.89
N LEU A 106 -42.43 29.62 23.73
CA LEU A 106 -42.34 28.43 22.88
C LEU A 106 -40.95 28.31 22.23
N SER A 107 -40.46 29.42 21.64
CA SER A 107 -39.10 29.49 21.09
C SER A 107 -38.00 29.28 22.14
N PHE A 108 -38.24 29.67 23.40
CA PHE A 108 -37.32 29.41 24.51
C PHE A 108 -37.25 27.92 24.90
N VAL A 109 -38.38 27.21 24.88
CA VAL A 109 -38.42 25.76 25.14
C VAL A 109 -37.74 24.98 24.02
N GLU A 110 -37.97 25.33 22.76
CA GLU A 110 -37.27 24.75 21.60
C GLU A 110 -35.76 24.99 21.67
N LYS A 111 -35.34 26.22 22.00
CA LYS A 111 -33.93 26.55 22.18
C LYS A 111 -33.28 25.75 23.31
N LYS A 112 -33.97 25.59 24.44
CA LYS A 112 -33.47 24.81 25.58
C LYS A 112 -33.38 23.31 25.28
N ASN A 113 -34.35 22.77 24.54
CA ASN A 113 -34.31 21.39 24.09
C ASN A 113 -33.13 21.16 23.12
N ARG A 114 -32.90 22.10 22.19
CA ARG A 114 -31.77 22.08 21.26
C ARG A 114 -30.42 22.17 21.99
N GLU A 115 -30.29 23.01 23.01
CA GLU A 115 -29.08 23.10 23.84
C GLU A 115 -28.82 21.79 24.62
N GLY A 116 -29.89 21.11 25.07
CA GLY A 116 -29.79 19.81 25.74
C GLY A 116 -29.34 18.69 24.80
N THR A 117 -29.89 18.64 23.59
CA THR A 117 -29.48 17.65 22.56
C THR A 117 -28.06 17.91 22.05
N GLU A 118 -27.70 19.17 21.84
CA GLU A 118 -26.34 19.60 21.46
C GLU A 118 -25.32 19.23 22.53
N SER A 119 -25.62 19.49 23.81
CA SER A 119 -24.72 19.14 24.93
C SER A 119 -24.51 17.64 25.05
N ASN A 120 -25.55 16.82 24.81
CA ASN A 120 -25.42 15.37 24.82
C ASN A 120 -24.57 14.87 23.65
N TYR A 121 -24.78 15.43 22.44
CA TYR A 121 -24.00 15.08 21.26
C TYR A 121 -22.53 15.50 21.42
N TRP A 122 -22.27 16.68 21.98
CA TRP A 122 -20.93 17.15 22.33
C TRP A 122 -20.21 16.20 23.31
N ASN A 123 -20.92 15.69 24.33
CA ASN A 123 -20.34 14.70 25.24
C ASN A 123 -19.92 13.42 24.52
N GLN A 124 -20.70 12.96 23.52
CA GLN A 124 -20.32 11.82 22.67
C GLN A 124 -19.05 12.14 21.88
N CYS A 125 -18.94 13.35 21.32
CA CYS A 125 -17.72 13.78 20.63
C CYS A 125 -16.49 13.79 21.55
N ILE A 126 -16.64 14.18 22.82
CA ILE A 126 -15.57 14.10 23.83
C ILE A 126 -15.22 12.66 24.16
N GLU A 127 -16.21 11.77 24.26
CA GLU A 127 -16.00 10.35 24.55
C GLU A 127 -15.27 9.64 23.40
N GLU A 128 -15.66 9.92 22.15
CA GLU A 128 -15.00 9.39 20.95
C GLU A 128 -13.62 10.04 20.73
N ASN A 129 -13.52 11.35 20.99
CA ASN A 129 -12.31 12.16 20.87
C ASN A 129 -11.55 12.00 19.54
N THR A 130 -12.28 11.89 18.42
CA THR A 130 -11.69 11.78 17.08
C THR A 130 -11.93 13.05 16.26
N PRO A 131 -11.05 13.37 15.29
CA PRO A 131 -11.29 14.47 14.36
C PRO A 131 -12.64 14.35 13.62
N LEU A 132 -13.06 13.14 13.26
CA LEU A 132 -14.35 12.92 12.60
C LEU A 132 -15.55 13.21 13.52
N ALA A 133 -15.52 12.79 14.79
CA ALA A 133 -16.60 13.06 15.72
C ALA A 133 -16.84 14.58 15.90
N TYR A 134 -15.76 15.34 16.06
CA TYR A 134 -15.82 16.81 16.12
C TYR A 134 -16.21 17.45 14.78
N SER A 135 -15.82 16.85 13.64
CA SER A 135 -16.24 17.34 12.32
C SER A 135 -17.74 17.12 12.09
N LYS A 136 -18.28 15.96 12.48
CA LYS A 136 -19.72 15.69 12.47
C LYS A 136 -20.49 16.66 13.35
N TYR A 137 -19.95 17.02 14.52
CA TYR A 137 -20.49 18.08 15.37
C TYR A 137 -20.59 19.42 14.63
N LEU A 138 -19.54 19.83 13.92
CA LEU A 138 -19.53 21.11 13.19
C LEU A 138 -20.52 21.13 12.01
N VAL A 139 -20.78 19.98 11.38
CA VAL A 139 -21.82 19.86 10.35
C VAL A 139 -23.21 19.95 10.97
N GLN A 140 -23.44 19.26 12.08
CA GLN A 140 -24.76 19.20 12.73
C GLN A 140 -25.10 20.49 13.50
N TYR A 141 -24.09 21.18 14.06
CA TYR A 141 -24.23 22.42 14.82
C TYR A 141 -23.22 23.50 14.33
N PRO A 142 -23.40 24.08 13.13
CA PRO A 142 -22.42 25.01 12.53
C PRO A 142 -22.14 26.28 13.35
N ASP A 143 -23.18 26.80 14.01
CA ASP A 143 -23.11 27.94 14.93
C ASP A 143 -23.32 27.49 16.39
N GLY A 144 -23.01 26.22 16.67
CA GLY A 144 -23.17 25.61 17.98
C GLY A 144 -22.28 26.26 19.03
N LYS A 145 -22.66 26.13 20.30
CA LYS A 145 -21.94 26.63 21.46
C LYS A 145 -20.51 26.10 21.55
N TYR A 146 -20.27 24.86 21.10
CA TYR A 146 -18.97 24.21 21.17
C TYR A 146 -18.18 24.25 19.85
N SER A 147 -18.61 25.03 18.85
CA SER A 147 -17.99 25.03 17.51
C SER A 147 -16.50 25.44 17.52
N ASP A 148 -16.16 26.51 18.24
CA ASP A 148 -14.76 26.95 18.38
C ASP A 148 -13.90 25.89 19.09
N GLU A 149 -14.47 25.22 20.09
CA GLU A 149 -13.79 24.15 20.82
C GLU A 149 -13.58 22.93 19.92
N ALA A 150 -14.61 22.50 19.19
CA ALA A 150 -14.52 21.41 18.21
C ALA A 150 -13.41 21.66 17.18
N GLN A 151 -13.33 22.87 16.62
CA GLN A 151 -12.26 23.25 15.69
C GLN A 151 -10.87 23.20 16.35
N SER A 152 -10.75 23.66 17.60
CA SER A 152 -9.48 23.57 18.35
C SER A 152 -9.06 22.12 18.58
N ARG A 153 -9.99 21.26 19.00
CA ARG A 153 -9.74 19.83 19.22
C ARG A 153 -9.30 19.13 17.95
N ILE A 154 -9.94 19.41 16.81
CA ILE A 154 -9.53 18.87 15.51
C ILE A 154 -8.08 19.28 15.20
N ARG A 155 -7.74 20.56 15.32
CA ARG A 155 -6.38 21.04 15.06
C ARG A 155 -5.35 20.39 15.97
N GLU A 156 -5.64 20.27 17.26
CA GLU A 156 -4.74 19.65 18.25
C GLU A 156 -4.49 18.17 17.95
N LEU A 157 -5.56 17.41 17.65
CA LEU A 157 -5.47 15.99 17.31
C LEU A 157 -4.69 15.77 16.01
N ARG A 158 -5.01 16.52 14.95
CA ARG A 158 -4.32 16.44 13.67
C ARG A 158 -2.86 16.88 13.75
N GLU A 159 -2.53 17.86 14.57
CA GLU A 159 -1.15 18.27 14.82
C GLU A 159 -0.35 17.18 15.55
N GLY A 160 -0.96 16.50 16.52
CA GLY A 160 -0.36 15.35 17.20
C GLY A 160 -0.09 14.20 16.23
N GLU A 161 -1.11 13.84 15.45
CA GLU A 161 -1.04 12.82 14.40
C GLU A 161 0.06 13.12 13.37
N ARG A 162 0.13 14.36 12.88
CA ARG A 162 1.17 14.78 11.92
C ARG A 162 2.57 14.60 12.48
N LYS A 163 2.81 15.00 13.73
CA LYS A 163 4.12 14.84 14.38
C LYS A 163 4.50 13.38 14.51
N GLU A 164 3.56 12.52 14.89
CA GLU A 164 3.79 11.09 14.94
C GLU A 164 4.13 10.54 13.55
N TRP A 165 3.36 10.91 12.53
CA TRP A 165 3.63 10.53 11.14
C TRP A 165 5.01 11.00 10.66
N GLU A 166 5.41 12.23 10.94
CA GLU A 166 6.73 12.77 10.55
C GLU A 166 7.89 11.93 11.11
N THR A 167 7.74 11.39 12.32
CA THR A 167 8.74 10.48 12.90
C THR A 167 8.76 9.11 12.22
N LEU A 168 7.58 8.62 11.79
CA LEU A 168 7.42 7.32 11.16
C LEU A 168 7.75 7.32 9.67
N ARG A 169 7.59 8.43 8.95
CA ARG A 169 7.80 8.50 7.48
C ARG A 169 9.18 8.03 7.02
N ASN A 170 10.19 8.10 7.89
CA ASN A 170 11.56 7.65 7.60
C ASN A 170 11.90 6.28 8.23
N THR A 171 10.94 5.59 8.82
CA THR A 171 11.15 4.28 9.45
C THR A 171 11.17 3.16 8.42
N ASN A 172 11.95 2.12 8.70
CA ASN A 172 11.88 0.84 7.97
C ASN A 172 11.07 -0.21 8.76
N ASN A 173 10.42 0.19 9.87
CA ASN A 173 9.63 -0.70 10.71
C ASN A 173 8.18 -0.77 10.23
N VAL A 174 7.86 -1.81 9.47
CA VAL A 174 6.51 -2.08 8.94
C VAL A 174 5.47 -2.24 10.05
N ASP A 175 5.81 -2.85 11.18
CA ASP A 175 4.87 -3.04 12.30
C ASP A 175 4.46 -1.72 12.96
N ALA A 176 5.38 -0.74 13.01
CA ALA A 176 5.09 0.59 13.52
C ALA A 176 4.11 1.34 12.59
N LEU A 177 4.26 1.18 11.28
CA LEU A 177 3.35 1.76 10.28
C LEU A 177 1.94 1.14 10.36
N PHE A 178 1.84 -0.18 10.51
CA PHE A 178 0.55 -0.84 10.75
C PHE A 178 -0.10 -0.43 12.07
N THR A 179 0.71 -0.23 13.12
CA THR A 179 0.22 0.28 14.41
C THR A 179 -0.38 1.67 14.25
N PHE A 180 0.29 2.56 13.52
CA PHE A 180 -0.23 3.89 13.23
C PHE A 180 -1.58 3.85 12.49
N LEU A 181 -1.71 3.03 11.43
CA LEU A 181 -2.99 2.88 10.71
C LEU A 181 -4.12 2.34 11.58
N ARG A 182 -3.81 1.44 12.52
CA ARG A 182 -4.80 0.92 13.46
C ARG A 182 -5.24 1.97 14.47
N ASP A 183 -4.28 2.74 14.98
CA ASP A 183 -4.52 3.73 16.02
C ASP A 183 -5.16 5.02 15.43
N HIS A 184 -4.97 5.29 14.13
CA HIS A 184 -5.54 6.40 13.37
C HIS A 184 -6.24 5.91 12.08
N PRO A 185 -7.41 5.25 12.17
CA PRO A 185 -8.08 4.63 11.01
C PRO A 185 -8.53 5.63 9.93
N GLU A 186 -8.71 6.90 10.30
CA GLU A 186 -9.17 7.99 9.41
C GLU A 186 -8.05 9.00 9.13
N THR A 187 -6.81 8.50 9.12
CA THR A 187 -5.64 9.31 8.78
C THR A 187 -5.64 9.67 7.29
N PRO A 188 -5.40 10.94 6.92
CA PRO A 188 -5.22 11.32 5.51
C PRO A 188 -3.96 10.69 4.89
N TYR A 189 -3.05 10.17 5.71
CA TYR A 189 -1.81 9.54 5.27
C TYR A 189 -1.99 8.05 4.91
N ALA A 190 -3.19 7.49 5.00
CA ALA A 190 -3.42 6.04 4.88
C ALA A 190 -2.88 5.46 3.56
N ARG A 191 -3.13 6.14 2.44
CA ARG A 191 -2.63 5.74 1.11
C ARG A 191 -1.10 5.79 1.04
N GLU A 192 -0.48 6.84 1.57
CA GLU A 192 0.99 6.97 1.57
C GLU A 192 1.62 5.85 2.42
N ILE A 193 1.07 5.61 3.61
CA ILE A 193 1.57 4.60 4.54
C ILE A 193 1.44 3.19 3.95
N THR A 194 0.31 2.86 3.32
CA THR A 194 0.10 1.54 2.68
C THR A 194 1.08 1.30 1.54
N LEU A 195 1.38 2.31 0.71
CA LEU A 195 2.41 2.24 -0.34
C LEU A 195 3.82 2.04 0.24
N VAL A 196 4.15 2.71 1.35
CA VAL A 196 5.44 2.53 2.03
C VAL A 196 5.55 1.13 2.62
N ILE A 197 4.50 0.64 3.29
CA ILE A 197 4.42 -0.73 3.82
C ILE A 197 4.65 -1.76 2.71
N ASP A 198 3.97 -1.60 1.57
CA ASP A 198 4.12 -2.48 0.41
C ASP A 198 5.56 -2.46 -0.10
N SER A 199 6.13 -1.28 -0.33
CA SER A 199 7.50 -1.10 -0.81
C SER A 199 8.55 -1.75 0.12
N LEU A 200 8.42 -1.56 1.44
CA LEU A 200 9.31 -2.18 2.43
C LEU A 200 9.15 -3.70 2.48
N SER A 201 7.91 -4.18 2.39
CA SER A 201 7.60 -5.61 2.36
C SER A 201 8.14 -6.27 1.09
N TRP A 202 8.08 -5.59 -0.05
CA TRP A 202 8.66 -6.02 -1.30
C TRP A 202 10.19 -6.08 -1.25
N ILE A 203 10.86 -5.08 -0.66
CA ILE A 203 12.32 -5.11 -0.47
C ILE A 203 12.73 -6.34 0.33
N THR A 204 12.04 -6.62 1.44
CA THR A 204 12.29 -7.80 2.26
C THR A 204 12.06 -9.09 1.47
N THR A 205 10.91 -9.18 0.79
CA THR A 205 10.51 -10.33 -0.02
C THR A 205 11.52 -10.64 -1.14
N SER A 206 11.96 -9.61 -1.86
CA SER A 206 12.90 -9.71 -2.97
C SER A 206 14.34 -10.00 -2.53
N ASN A 207 14.73 -9.57 -1.31
CA ASN A 207 16.01 -9.93 -0.71
C ASN A 207 16.05 -11.39 -0.24
N GLU A 208 14.99 -11.86 0.40
CA GLU A 208 14.87 -13.27 0.80
C GLU A 208 14.78 -14.18 -0.43
N ASN A 209 14.03 -13.74 -1.45
CA ASN A 209 13.89 -14.39 -2.75
C ASN A 209 13.54 -15.90 -2.64
N THR A 210 12.58 -16.24 -1.79
CA THR A 210 12.10 -17.62 -1.61
C THR A 210 10.65 -17.75 -2.07
N ALA A 211 10.22 -18.94 -2.48
CA ALA A 211 8.80 -19.15 -2.81
C ALA A 211 7.88 -18.80 -1.63
N ALA A 212 8.31 -19.09 -0.40
CA ALA A 212 7.54 -18.75 0.80
C ALA A 212 7.38 -17.24 1.01
N SER A 213 8.45 -16.45 0.81
CA SER A 213 8.40 -14.99 0.97
C SER A 213 7.48 -14.34 -0.06
N TYR A 214 7.57 -14.74 -1.34
CA TYR A 214 6.67 -14.23 -2.37
C TYR A 214 5.22 -14.64 -2.13
N LEU A 215 4.96 -15.87 -1.66
CA LEU A 215 3.61 -16.30 -1.31
C LEU A 215 3.03 -15.46 -0.16
N ALA A 216 3.82 -15.22 0.88
CA ALA A 216 3.40 -14.38 2.00
C ALA A 216 3.05 -12.96 1.53
N TYR A 217 3.85 -12.38 0.63
CA TYR A 217 3.54 -11.09 0.02
C TYR A 217 2.19 -11.10 -0.72
N LEU A 218 1.97 -12.08 -1.60
CA LEU A 218 0.73 -12.22 -2.38
C LEU A 218 -0.50 -12.40 -1.49
N GLU A 219 -0.41 -13.18 -0.42
CA GLU A 219 -1.52 -13.33 0.53
C GLU A 219 -1.84 -12.03 1.27
N ASN A 220 -0.84 -11.21 1.60
CA ASN A 220 -1.09 -9.90 2.23
C ASN A 220 -1.73 -8.89 1.25
N VAL A 221 -1.39 -8.95 -0.04
CA VAL A 221 -2.10 -8.19 -1.08
C VAL A 221 -3.57 -8.62 -1.15
N LYS A 222 -3.83 -9.93 -1.19
CA LYS A 222 -5.20 -10.49 -1.22
C LYS A 222 -6.02 -10.12 0.02
N LEU A 223 -5.38 -9.98 1.18
CA LEU A 223 -5.99 -9.52 2.43
C LEU A 223 -6.17 -8.00 2.50
N GLY A 224 -5.77 -7.23 1.47
CA GLY A 224 -5.83 -5.77 1.45
C GLY A 224 -4.83 -5.08 2.38
N ARG A 225 -3.83 -5.82 2.90
CA ARG A 225 -2.81 -5.25 3.79
C ARG A 225 -1.72 -4.49 3.04
N TYR A 226 -1.50 -4.84 1.78
CA TYR A 226 -0.56 -4.21 0.86
C TYR A 226 -1.31 -3.67 -0.36
N SER A 227 -0.85 -2.57 -0.94
CA SER A 227 -1.44 -1.98 -2.16
C SER A 227 -1.35 -2.90 -3.39
N GLY A 228 -0.35 -3.79 -3.46
CA GLY A 228 -0.19 -4.75 -4.56
C GLY A 228 0.67 -4.27 -5.71
N GLU A 229 1.50 -3.23 -5.52
CA GLU A 229 2.34 -2.61 -6.56
C GLU A 229 3.30 -3.62 -7.23
N TYR A 230 3.64 -4.70 -6.52
CA TYR A 230 4.56 -5.73 -6.99
C TYR A 230 3.91 -7.09 -7.18
N GLU A 231 2.57 -7.19 -7.17
CA GLU A 231 1.85 -8.46 -7.24
C GLU A 231 2.26 -9.31 -8.45
N ILE A 232 2.30 -8.71 -9.65
CA ILE A 232 2.67 -9.42 -10.89
C ILE A 232 4.09 -9.99 -10.78
N LYS A 233 5.05 -9.18 -10.32
CA LYS A 233 6.46 -9.60 -10.17
C LYS A 233 6.60 -10.67 -9.09
N ALA A 234 5.87 -10.54 -7.99
CA ALA A 234 5.84 -11.51 -6.91
C ALA A 234 5.29 -12.86 -7.40
N LYS A 235 4.19 -12.84 -8.18
CA LYS A 235 3.58 -14.03 -8.76
C LYS A 235 4.49 -14.74 -9.73
N GLU A 236 5.11 -14.02 -10.67
CA GLU A 236 6.08 -14.62 -11.61
C GLU A 236 7.24 -15.32 -10.86
N ARG A 237 7.75 -14.67 -9.81
CA ARG A 237 8.82 -15.25 -8.99
C ARG A 237 8.35 -16.43 -8.17
N TYR A 238 7.17 -16.36 -7.58
CA TYR A 238 6.56 -17.46 -6.85
C TYR A 238 6.34 -18.68 -7.76
N ASP A 239 5.74 -18.49 -8.93
CA ASP A 239 5.45 -19.54 -9.90
C ASP A 239 6.73 -20.26 -10.34
N TYR A 240 7.81 -19.51 -10.55
CA TYR A 240 9.10 -20.09 -10.87
C TYR A 240 9.73 -20.85 -9.69
N LEU A 241 9.82 -20.21 -8.52
CA LEU A 241 10.54 -20.76 -7.36
C LEU A 241 9.82 -21.94 -6.72
N SER A 242 8.48 -21.95 -6.73
CA SER A 242 7.66 -23.04 -6.19
C SER A 242 7.80 -24.35 -6.99
N GLN A 243 8.28 -24.26 -8.23
CA GLN A 243 8.48 -25.41 -9.12
C GLN A 243 9.87 -26.01 -9.00
N LEU A 244 10.78 -25.39 -8.24
CA LEU A 244 12.13 -25.90 -8.04
C LEU A 244 12.09 -27.18 -7.19
N LYS A 245 12.79 -28.22 -7.65
CA LYS A 245 12.83 -29.52 -6.98
C LYS A 245 14.25 -29.86 -6.55
N PRO A 246 14.47 -30.35 -5.31
CA PRO A 246 15.76 -30.90 -4.93
C PRO A 246 16.05 -32.17 -5.74
N VAL A 247 17.28 -32.32 -6.19
CA VAL A 247 17.73 -33.47 -6.98
C VAL A 247 18.43 -34.46 -6.06
N GLU A 248 17.88 -35.65 -5.95
CA GLU A 248 18.35 -36.72 -5.07
C GLU A 248 18.50 -38.05 -5.80
N GLY A 249 19.01 -39.06 -5.09
CA GLY A 249 19.05 -40.44 -5.59
C GLY A 249 19.92 -40.62 -6.83
N GLU A 250 19.38 -41.28 -7.86
CA GLU A 250 20.13 -41.63 -9.07
C GLU A 250 20.47 -40.39 -9.92
N ASP A 251 19.54 -39.43 -10.01
CA ASP A 251 19.75 -38.23 -10.80
C ASP A 251 20.90 -37.37 -10.23
N LEU A 252 21.03 -37.33 -8.89
CA LEU A 252 22.16 -36.69 -8.22
C LEU A 252 23.49 -37.39 -8.54
N LYS A 253 23.51 -38.73 -8.67
CA LYS A 253 24.72 -39.46 -9.06
C LYS A 253 25.13 -39.12 -10.50
N GLU A 254 24.17 -39.02 -11.41
CA GLU A 254 24.43 -38.61 -12.79
C GLU A 254 25.02 -37.20 -12.84
N VAL A 255 24.45 -36.26 -12.08
CA VAL A 255 24.98 -34.90 -11.95
C VAL A 255 26.42 -34.90 -11.42
N LYS A 256 26.72 -35.68 -10.37
CA LYS A 256 28.09 -35.83 -9.86
C LYS A 256 29.04 -36.40 -10.92
N ALA A 257 28.61 -37.38 -11.70
CA ALA A 257 29.42 -37.95 -12.78
C ALA A 257 29.72 -36.91 -13.88
N VAL A 258 28.76 -36.03 -14.19
CA VAL A 258 28.98 -34.92 -15.13
C VAL A 258 30.01 -33.93 -14.60
N LEU A 259 29.88 -33.50 -13.33
CA LEU A 259 30.84 -32.59 -12.70
C LEU A 259 32.24 -33.19 -12.67
N ASP A 260 32.36 -34.46 -12.31
CA ASP A 260 33.60 -35.22 -12.34
C ASP A 260 34.26 -35.17 -13.72
N ASN A 261 33.50 -35.50 -14.76
CA ASN A 261 34.01 -35.52 -16.13
C ASN A 261 34.42 -34.11 -16.58
N PHE A 262 33.63 -33.09 -16.23
CA PHE A 262 33.95 -31.70 -16.53
C PHE A 262 35.25 -31.26 -15.87
N PHE A 263 35.38 -31.34 -14.55
CA PHE A 263 36.57 -30.88 -13.84
C PHE A 263 37.82 -31.70 -14.18
N LYS A 264 37.68 -33.01 -14.43
CA LYS A 264 38.78 -33.85 -14.97
C LYS A 264 39.21 -33.36 -16.36
N SER A 265 38.25 -33.13 -17.26
CA SER A 265 38.55 -32.65 -18.62
C SER A 265 39.19 -31.26 -18.62
N LEU A 266 38.71 -30.36 -17.76
CA LEU A 266 39.23 -29.01 -17.56
C LEU A 266 40.67 -29.03 -17.02
N SER A 267 40.95 -29.86 -16.02
CA SER A 267 42.29 -30.04 -15.46
C SER A 267 43.29 -30.62 -16.47
N SER A 268 42.82 -31.53 -17.34
CA SER A 268 43.64 -32.12 -18.40
C SER A 268 43.84 -31.21 -19.61
N LEU A 269 43.06 -30.12 -19.72
CA LEU A 269 43.05 -29.19 -20.85
C LEU A 269 42.88 -29.90 -22.22
N ASN A 270 42.07 -30.96 -22.24
CA ASN A 270 41.82 -31.78 -23.42
C ASN A 270 40.54 -31.35 -24.13
N ASP A 271 40.70 -30.75 -25.31
CA ASP A 271 39.64 -30.22 -26.16
C ASP A 271 38.52 -31.23 -26.42
N LYS A 272 38.86 -32.51 -26.69
CA LYS A 272 37.89 -33.55 -27.07
C LYS A 272 37.03 -34.01 -25.91
N SER A 273 37.63 -34.19 -24.73
CA SER A 273 36.86 -34.56 -23.54
C SER A 273 36.04 -33.39 -23.01
N PHE A 274 36.58 -32.17 -23.10
CA PHE A 274 35.89 -30.96 -22.66
C PHE A 274 34.69 -30.65 -23.55
N ALA A 275 34.80 -30.83 -24.87
CA ALA A 275 33.67 -30.66 -25.80
C ALA A 275 32.49 -31.62 -25.55
N LYS A 276 32.67 -32.70 -24.77
CA LYS A 276 31.59 -33.62 -24.40
C LYS A 276 30.82 -33.20 -23.15
N THR A 277 31.34 -32.24 -22.38
CA THR A 277 30.79 -31.85 -21.07
C THR A 277 30.04 -30.52 -21.12
N ILE A 278 30.08 -29.83 -22.25
CA ILE A 278 29.42 -28.54 -22.49
C ILE A 278 28.68 -28.56 -23.84
N PRO A 279 27.70 -27.68 -24.08
CA PRO A 279 27.09 -27.48 -25.40
C PRO A 279 28.10 -26.91 -26.43
N ASP A 280 27.65 -26.74 -27.68
CA ASP A 280 28.47 -26.16 -28.77
C ASP A 280 29.07 -24.79 -28.40
N THR A 281 28.34 -24.03 -27.60
CA THR A 281 28.79 -22.82 -26.94
C THR A 281 28.38 -22.85 -25.48
N ILE A 282 29.29 -22.45 -24.59
CA ILE A 282 28.97 -22.22 -23.19
C ILE A 282 28.48 -20.77 -23.02
N ASP A 283 27.32 -20.59 -22.40
CA ASP A 283 26.70 -19.28 -22.20
C ASP A 283 27.60 -18.38 -21.38
N LYS A 284 28.14 -18.92 -20.28
CA LYS A 284 29.06 -18.24 -19.37
C LYS A 284 30.12 -19.19 -18.82
N PHE A 285 31.38 -18.86 -19.03
CA PHE A 285 32.54 -19.50 -18.42
C PHE A 285 33.32 -18.45 -17.62
N TYR A 286 33.06 -18.41 -16.32
CA TYR A 286 33.53 -17.37 -15.41
C TYR A 286 33.14 -15.97 -15.88
N SER A 287 34.08 -15.23 -16.48
CA SER A 287 33.88 -13.88 -17.01
C SER A 287 33.74 -13.83 -18.53
N SER A 288 33.84 -14.97 -19.22
CA SER A 288 33.73 -15.07 -20.67
C SER A 288 32.36 -15.62 -21.08
N ASN A 289 31.74 -15.05 -22.11
CA ASN A 289 30.41 -15.48 -22.57
C ASN A 289 30.47 -16.04 -24.00
N GLY A 290 29.58 -16.99 -24.31
CA GLY A 290 29.35 -17.50 -25.67
C GLY A 290 30.58 -18.13 -26.33
N LYS A 291 31.44 -18.82 -25.58
CA LYS A 291 32.68 -19.41 -26.11
C LYS A 291 32.47 -20.86 -26.53
N THR A 292 33.13 -21.27 -27.62
CA THR A 292 33.20 -22.69 -28.00
C THR A 292 34.14 -23.45 -27.06
N PRO A 293 33.98 -24.79 -26.92
CA PRO A 293 34.88 -25.61 -26.10
C PRO A 293 36.35 -25.39 -26.39
N LYS A 294 36.69 -25.31 -27.69
CA LYS A 294 38.06 -25.06 -28.15
C LYS A 294 38.57 -23.70 -27.71
N ALA A 295 37.76 -22.64 -27.88
CA ALA A 295 38.15 -21.29 -27.50
C ALA A 295 38.40 -21.16 -25.98
N VAL A 296 37.61 -21.84 -25.15
CA VAL A 296 37.83 -21.89 -23.69
C VAL A 296 39.17 -22.53 -23.36
N ILE A 297 39.43 -23.73 -23.89
CA ILE A 297 40.68 -24.45 -23.61
C ILE A 297 41.91 -23.71 -24.15
N ASP A 298 41.82 -23.13 -25.35
CA ASP A 298 42.92 -22.34 -25.94
C ASP A 298 43.23 -21.08 -25.10
N SER A 299 42.20 -20.43 -24.56
CA SER A 299 42.36 -19.29 -23.64
C SER A 299 43.03 -19.70 -22.34
N LEU A 300 42.64 -20.83 -21.74
CA LEU A 300 43.28 -21.36 -20.52
C LEU A 300 44.73 -21.76 -20.75
N LYS A 301 45.03 -22.46 -21.86
CA LYS A 301 46.41 -22.81 -22.24
C LYS A 301 47.28 -21.56 -22.39
N THR A 302 46.72 -20.50 -22.98
CA THR A 302 47.39 -19.20 -23.14
C THR A 302 47.66 -18.52 -21.81
N ASP A 303 46.67 -18.46 -20.90
CA ASP A 303 46.85 -17.90 -19.55
C ASP A 303 47.93 -18.64 -18.75
N LEU A 304 47.88 -19.97 -18.73
CA LEU A 304 48.85 -20.80 -18.02
C LEU A 304 50.27 -20.58 -18.56
N LYS A 305 50.44 -20.44 -19.88
CA LYS A 305 51.73 -20.13 -20.51
C LYS A 305 52.24 -18.75 -20.05
N ASN A 306 51.39 -17.73 -20.09
CA ASN A 306 51.75 -16.36 -19.69
C ASN A 306 52.15 -16.28 -18.21
N ARG A 307 51.48 -17.04 -17.35
CA ARG A 307 51.75 -17.12 -15.90
C ARG A 307 52.86 -18.10 -15.51
N LYS A 308 53.51 -18.75 -16.49
CA LYS A 308 54.57 -19.77 -16.28
C LYS A 308 54.11 -20.96 -15.42
N ILE A 309 52.84 -21.32 -15.53
CA ILE A 309 52.22 -22.47 -14.85
C ILE A 309 52.41 -23.72 -15.71
N LYS A 310 52.75 -24.85 -15.08
CA LYS A 310 52.95 -26.16 -15.74
C LYS A 310 51.62 -26.87 -15.92
N SER A 311 50.81 -26.92 -14.86
CA SER A 311 49.50 -27.58 -14.85
C SER A 311 48.63 -26.94 -13.77
N VAL A 312 47.32 -27.08 -13.95
CA VAL A 312 46.28 -26.68 -13.01
C VAL A 312 45.40 -27.89 -12.72
N ALA A 313 44.96 -28.04 -11.48
CA ALA A 313 43.98 -29.05 -11.08
C ALA A 313 42.77 -28.34 -10.48
N TYR A 314 41.58 -28.70 -10.96
CA TYR A 314 40.30 -28.23 -10.44
C TYR A 314 39.63 -29.38 -9.70
N THR A 315 39.39 -29.21 -8.40
CA THR A 315 38.70 -30.19 -7.57
C THR A 315 37.51 -29.53 -6.89
N TYR A 316 36.38 -30.23 -6.83
CA TYR A 316 35.19 -29.76 -6.13
C TYR A 316 34.90 -30.65 -4.93
N THR A 317 34.23 -30.09 -3.92
CA THR A 317 33.84 -30.86 -2.72
C THR A 317 32.42 -31.40 -2.89
N SER A 318 32.25 -32.72 -2.85
CA SER A 318 30.98 -33.39 -3.17
C SER A 318 30.09 -33.73 -1.98
N ASP A 319 30.59 -33.52 -0.76
CA ASP A 319 30.03 -34.05 0.49
C ASP A 319 28.68 -33.41 0.84
N SER A 320 28.40 -32.22 0.32
CA SER A 320 27.16 -31.46 0.51
C SER A 320 26.75 -30.73 -0.77
N LEU A 321 26.73 -31.45 -1.90
CA LEU A 321 26.34 -30.88 -3.19
C LEU A 321 24.83 -30.56 -3.17
N ASP A 322 24.50 -29.28 -3.14
CA ASP A 322 23.11 -28.82 -3.27
C ASP A 322 22.78 -28.64 -4.76
N VAL A 323 21.78 -29.39 -5.21
CA VAL A 323 21.34 -29.44 -6.61
C VAL A 323 19.84 -29.29 -6.64
N ILE A 324 19.40 -28.25 -7.34
CA ILE A 324 17.99 -27.98 -7.59
C ILE A 324 17.74 -28.01 -9.10
N GLN A 325 16.55 -28.46 -9.49
CA GLN A 325 16.12 -28.51 -10.88
C GLN A 325 14.88 -27.62 -11.07
N ASP A 326 14.84 -26.86 -12.15
CA ASP A 326 13.64 -26.10 -12.55
C ASP A 326 12.66 -26.92 -13.42
N ASN A 327 11.51 -26.32 -13.72
CA ASN A 327 10.48 -26.91 -14.58
C ASN A 327 10.90 -27.12 -16.04
N LYS A 328 11.99 -26.50 -16.49
CA LYS A 328 12.58 -26.67 -17.83
C LYS A 328 13.66 -27.76 -17.83
N GLY A 329 13.87 -28.42 -16.69
CA GLY A 329 14.88 -29.46 -16.54
C GLY A 329 16.30 -28.92 -16.37
N ILE A 330 16.48 -27.61 -16.16
CA ILE A 330 17.78 -26.99 -15.91
C ILE A 330 18.18 -27.24 -14.46
N TYR A 331 19.41 -27.70 -14.28
CA TYR A 331 19.98 -27.96 -12.97
C TYR A 331 20.81 -26.77 -12.51
N PHE A 332 20.69 -26.37 -11.25
CA PHE A 332 21.51 -25.36 -10.61
C PHE A 332 22.26 -25.98 -9.45
N ILE A 333 23.57 -25.71 -9.42
CA ILE A 333 24.50 -26.32 -8.46
C ILE A 333 25.34 -25.22 -7.85
N SER A 334 25.46 -25.24 -6.52
CA SER A 334 26.41 -24.41 -5.78
C SER A 334 27.45 -25.29 -5.12
N VAL A 335 28.73 -25.10 -5.47
CA VAL A 335 29.79 -26.00 -5.01
C VAL A 335 31.11 -25.28 -4.72
N PRO A 336 31.82 -25.60 -3.63
CA PRO A 336 33.19 -25.15 -3.40
C PRO A 336 34.16 -25.83 -4.37
N VAL A 337 35.02 -25.03 -4.99
CA VAL A 337 36.07 -25.47 -5.91
C VAL A 337 37.43 -25.00 -5.39
N VAL A 338 38.41 -25.89 -5.50
CA VAL A 338 39.82 -25.61 -5.27
C VAL A 338 40.55 -25.67 -6.61
N GLU A 339 41.26 -24.60 -6.92
CA GLU A 339 42.13 -24.50 -8.09
C GLU A 339 43.58 -24.54 -7.63
N GLU A 340 44.27 -25.64 -7.89
CA GLU A 340 45.67 -25.87 -7.52
C GLU A 340 46.60 -25.68 -8.70
N PHE A 341 47.63 -24.82 -8.53
CA PHE A 341 48.63 -24.53 -9.55
C PHE A 341 49.95 -25.23 -9.24
N THR A 342 50.49 -25.89 -10.26
CA THR A 342 51.88 -26.38 -10.25
C THR A 342 52.69 -25.55 -11.23
N TYR A 343 53.72 -24.85 -10.74
CA TYR A 343 54.57 -23.98 -11.56
C TYR A 343 55.65 -24.76 -12.31
N ARG A 344 56.17 -24.19 -13.41
CA ARG A 344 57.30 -24.78 -14.15
C ARG A 344 58.61 -24.70 -13.36
N ASP A 345 58.75 -23.67 -12.52
CA ASP A 345 59.85 -23.55 -11.57
C ASP A 345 59.64 -24.48 -10.37
N ARG A 346 60.55 -25.44 -10.21
CA ARG A 346 60.52 -26.43 -9.11
C ARG A 346 60.75 -25.81 -7.73
N LYS A 347 61.31 -24.59 -7.65
CA LYS A 347 61.53 -23.88 -6.39
C LYS A 347 60.28 -23.15 -5.90
N LYS A 348 59.32 -22.87 -6.80
CA LYS A 348 58.08 -22.21 -6.44
C LYS A 348 57.11 -23.23 -5.83
N LYS A 349 56.64 -22.95 -4.62
CA LYS A 349 55.67 -23.79 -3.92
C LYS A 349 54.36 -23.89 -4.73
N LYS A 350 53.67 -25.03 -4.57
CA LYS A 350 52.28 -25.17 -5.03
C LYS A 350 51.42 -24.08 -4.41
N ASP A 351 50.48 -23.60 -5.18
CA ASP A 351 49.57 -22.53 -4.81
C ASP A 351 48.14 -23.00 -5.05
N ALA A 352 47.20 -22.57 -4.22
CA ALA A 352 45.82 -23.05 -4.27
C ALA A 352 44.86 -21.92 -3.93
N ILE A 353 43.83 -21.75 -4.77
CA ILE A 353 42.77 -20.76 -4.55
C ILE A 353 41.47 -21.52 -4.32
N LYS A 354 40.75 -21.15 -3.26
CA LYS A 354 39.43 -21.70 -2.93
C LYS A 354 38.36 -20.66 -3.26
N TYR A 355 37.30 -21.07 -3.92
CA TYR A 355 36.16 -20.22 -4.23
C TYR A 355 34.89 -21.06 -4.37
N LYS A 356 33.73 -20.43 -4.30
CA LYS A 356 32.45 -21.09 -4.64
C LYS A 356 32.08 -20.78 -6.09
N VAL A 357 31.49 -21.75 -6.76
CA VAL A 357 30.94 -21.57 -8.10
C VAL A 357 29.46 -21.91 -8.14
N LYS A 358 28.72 -21.17 -8.96
CA LYS A 358 27.40 -21.54 -9.43
C LYS A 358 27.56 -22.18 -10.80
N ILE A 359 27.06 -23.39 -10.97
CA ILE A 359 27.05 -24.14 -12.22
C ILE A 359 25.61 -24.36 -12.64
N GLU A 360 25.34 -24.23 -13.93
CA GLU A 360 24.05 -24.57 -14.51
C GLU A 360 24.24 -25.66 -15.58
N LEU A 361 23.38 -26.67 -15.54
CA LEU A 361 23.33 -27.71 -16.56
C LEU A 361 22.03 -27.63 -17.35
N THR A 362 22.12 -27.97 -18.63
CA THR A 362 20.94 -28.18 -19.47
C THR A 362 20.12 -29.39 -19.01
N ASP A 363 18.92 -29.54 -19.57
CA ASP A 363 18.09 -30.75 -19.51
C ASP A 363 18.84 -32.05 -19.86
N LYS A 364 19.82 -31.95 -20.77
CA LYS A 364 20.71 -33.04 -21.19
C LYS A 364 21.97 -33.18 -20.31
N LYS A 365 22.02 -32.51 -19.16
CA LYS A 365 23.14 -32.52 -18.22
C LYS A 365 24.47 -32.10 -18.85
N LEU A 366 24.46 -31.08 -19.72
CA LEU A 366 25.66 -30.42 -20.22
C LEU A 366 25.86 -29.09 -19.48
N ILE A 367 27.09 -28.75 -19.12
CA ILE A 367 27.37 -27.51 -18.39
C ILE A 367 27.23 -26.33 -19.35
N ARG A 368 26.15 -25.55 -19.16
CA ARG A 368 25.88 -24.34 -19.95
C ARG A 368 26.48 -23.09 -19.34
N SER A 369 26.69 -23.09 -18.02
CA SER A 369 27.19 -21.93 -17.29
C SER A 369 28.01 -22.33 -16.08
N ILE A 370 29.09 -21.61 -15.83
CA ILE A 370 29.87 -21.65 -14.59
C ILE A 370 30.30 -20.23 -14.24
N SER A 371 30.11 -19.82 -12.99
CA SER A 371 30.51 -18.49 -12.51
C SER A 371 30.94 -18.51 -11.05
N LYS A 372 31.85 -17.61 -10.66
CA LYS A 372 32.25 -17.42 -9.26
C LYS A 372 31.13 -16.71 -8.49
N ILE A 373 30.86 -17.19 -7.28
CA ILE A 373 29.99 -16.53 -6.31
C ILE A 373 30.91 -15.72 -5.39
N GLN A 374 30.55 -14.46 -5.12
CA GLN A 374 31.26 -13.61 -4.17
C GLN A 374 31.07 -14.07 -2.73
#